data_AF-A0A2G6YC76-F1
#
_entry.id   AF-A0A2G6YC76-F1
#
_cell.length_a   1.000
_cell.length_b   1.000
_cell.length_c   1.000
_cell.angle_alpha   90.00
_cell.angle_beta   90.00
_cell.angle_gamma   90.00
#
_symmetry.space_group_name_H-M   'P 1'
#
loop_
_entity.id
_entity.type
_entity.pdbx_description
1 polymer ?
#
loop_
_entity_poly.entity_id
_entity_poly.type
_entity_poly.pdbx_seq_one_letter_code
_entity_poly.pdbx_strand_id
1 'polypeptide(L)'
;MEPLTPAAATSAAPAPEAAQLPPELVCPAGSLPALKAAVDHGANCVYLGLRDATNARNFAGLNFDEAAIANGIAYAHQRGCKVFMALNTYPQASNPGPWRSAVDKAVDMGLDAVILADPGLMQYAAQHHPQLRLHLSVQGSATNFEAINFYREQFGVVRAVLPRVLSMEQVRQVIERTPVEIEVFGFGSLCVMVEGRCALSSYVTGESPNTHGVCSPPKAVRWQETPQGLESRLNGVLIDRYAPGENAGYPTLCKGRFDVADEENYYAIEEPTSLNTLELLPQLVKIGVRAIKIEGRQRSPAYVTDVTRVWREAIDHCMAQPHRYAPKTHWMAQLDQVAEGQQHTLGAYHRPWK
;
A
#
# COMPACT_ATOMS: atom_id res chain seq x y z
N MET A 1 20.31 -15.31 67.36
CA MET A 1 19.54 -15.45 66.11
C MET A 1 18.75 -14.16 65.93
N GLU A 2 19.38 -13.13 65.38
CA GLU A 2 18.69 -11.93 64.90
C GLU A 2 18.17 -12.18 63.48
N PRO A 3 17.00 -11.66 63.09
CA PRO A 3 16.49 -11.82 61.74
C PRO A 3 17.18 -10.83 60.79
N LEU A 4 17.73 -11.37 59.70
CA LEU A 4 18.25 -10.60 58.57
C LEU A 4 17.10 -9.85 57.87
N THR A 5 17.24 -8.53 57.79
CA THR A 5 16.38 -7.62 57.02
C THR A 5 16.68 -7.80 55.52
N PRO A 6 15.67 -7.90 54.63
CA PRO A 6 15.93 -8.02 53.20
C PRO A 6 16.40 -6.69 52.62
N ALA A 7 17.49 -6.75 51.83
CA ALA A 7 18.04 -5.60 51.13
C ALA A 7 17.03 -5.06 50.09
N ALA A 8 16.83 -3.75 50.09
CA ALA A 8 16.01 -3.05 49.11
C ALA A 8 16.59 -3.24 47.71
N ALA A 9 15.77 -3.80 46.80
CA ALA A 9 16.09 -3.87 45.39
C ALA A 9 16.18 -2.45 44.82
N THR A 10 17.38 -2.04 44.42
CA THR A 10 17.61 -0.80 43.68
C THR A 10 16.93 -0.93 42.32
N SER A 11 15.91 -0.09 42.07
CA SER A 11 15.29 0.01 40.75
C SER A 11 16.33 0.52 39.76
N ALA A 12 16.71 -0.33 38.81
CA ALA A 12 17.52 0.09 37.68
C ALA A 12 16.78 1.21 36.94
N ALA A 13 17.48 2.32 36.68
CA ALA A 13 16.97 3.40 35.85
C ALA A 13 16.58 2.84 34.46
N PRO A 14 15.47 3.29 33.86
CA PRO A 14 15.10 2.87 32.52
C PRO A 14 16.24 3.19 31.55
N ALA A 15 16.56 2.24 30.68
CA ALA A 15 17.54 2.44 29.62
C ALA A 15 17.15 3.67 28.79
N PRO A 16 18.12 4.49 28.34
CA PRO A 16 17.83 5.65 27.50
C PRO A 16 17.09 5.18 26.25
N GLU A 17 15.91 5.76 26.02
CA GLU A 17 15.06 5.50 24.87
C GLU A 17 15.88 5.82 23.60
N ALA A 18 16.22 4.78 22.83
CA ALA A 18 16.98 4.96 21.60
C ALA A 18 16.23 5.95 20.71
N ALA A 19 16.92 6.97 20.20
CA ALA A 19 16.30 8.00 19.37
C ALA A 19 15.55 7.34 18.21
N GLN A 20 14.22 7.47 18.23
CA GLN A 20 13.35 6.78 17.31
C GLN A 20 13.51 7.40 15.92
N LEU A 21 13.91 6.61 14.93
CA LEU A 21 14.11 7.10 13.57
C LEU A 21 12.75 7.48 12.95
N PRO A 22 12.67 8.60 12.19
CA PRO A 22 11.45 8.94 11.47
C PRO A 22 11.12 7.83 10.45
N PRO A 23 9.84 7.44 10.31
CA PRO A 23 9.44 6.51 9.27
C PRO A 23 9.66 7.10 7.88
N GLU A 24 10.09 6.28 6.94
CA GLU A 24 10.20 6.69 5.53
C GLU A 24 8.81 6.87 4.92
N LEU A 25 8.56 8.01 4.27
CA LEU A 25 7.36 8.23 3.47
C LEU A 25 7.54 7.64 2.07
N VAL A 26 6.73 6.63 1.73
CA VAL A 26 6.79 5.88 0.47
C VAL A 26 5.60 6.24 -0.41
N CYS A 27 5.84 7.05 -1.44
CA CYS A 27 4.78 7.65 -2.26
C CYS A 27 4.61 6.98 -3.65
N PRO A 28 3.37 6.87 -4.15
CA PRO A 28 3.11 6.28 -5.47
C PRO A 28 3.50 7.24 -6.59
N ALA A 29 3.99 6.67 -7.70
CA ALA A 29 4.17 7.41 -8.94
C ALA A 29 3.68 6.59 -10.14
N GLY A 30 2.65 7.09 -10.83
CA GLY A 30 2.16 6.54 -12.10
C GLY A 30 2.73 7.24 -13.35
N SER A 31 3.46 8.33 -13.17
CA SER A 31 4.04 9.12 -14.25
C SER A 31 5.22 9.97 -13.74
N LEU A 32 6.06 10.47 -14.65
CA LEU A 32 7.18 11.34 -14.29
C LEU A 32 6.76 12.61 -13.54
N PRO A 33 5.68 13.33 -13.92
CA PRO A 33 5.18 14.45 -13.12
C PRO A 33 4.76 14.05 -11.71
N ALA A 34 4.11 12.89 -11.53
CA ALA A 34 3.72 12.40 -10.21
C ALA A 34 4.95 12.04 -9.35
N LEU A 35 5.99 11.44 -9.96
CA LEU A 35 7.27 11.19 -9.28
C LEU A 35 7.90 12.48 -8.80
N LYS A 36 8.05 13.47 -9.69
CA LYS A 36 8.63 14.78 -9.32
C LYS A 36 7.83 15.44 -8.21
N ALA A 37 6.51 15.44 -8.32
CA ALA A 37 5.62 15.94 -7.28
C ALA A 37 5.85 15.26 -5.92
N ALA A 38 5.92 13.93 -5.87
CA ALA A 38 6.20 13.22 -4.62
C ALA A 38 7.57 13.60 -4.03
N VAL A 39 8.61 13.63 -4.86
CA VAL A 39 9.97 13.96 -4.42
C VAL A 39 10.04 15.39 -3.90
N ASP A 40 9.47 16.36 -4.63
CA ASP A 40 9.50 17.78 -4.29
C ASP A 40 8.74 18.10 -2.99
N HIS A 41 7.77 17.26 -2.61
CA HIS A 41 6.97 17.41 -1.40
C HIS A 41 7.43 16.51 -0.25
N GLY A 42 8.62 15.90 -0.36
CA GLY A 42 9.31 15.26 0.77
C GLY A 42 9.12 13.75 0.90
N ALA A 43 8.78 13.05 -0.18
CA ALA A 43 8.84 11.58 -0.19
C ALA A 43 10.29 11.10 0.06
N ASN A 44 10.47 10.14 0.97
CA ASN A 44 11.77 9.47 1.15
C ASN A 44 12.00 8.43 0.06
N CYS A 45 10.92 7.78 -0.39
CA CYS A 45 10.94 6.82 -1.47
C CYS A 45 9.73 7.05 -2.39
N VAL A 46 9.92 6.81 -3.68
CA VAL A 46 8.83 6.71 -4.65
C VAL A 46 8.76 5.29 -5.20
N TYR A 47 7.56 4.80 -5.51
CA TYR A 47 7.40 3.49 -6.15
C TYR A 47 6.56 3.58 -7.43
N LEU A 48 7.07 2.95 -8.49
CA LEU A 48 6.50 2.95 -9.83
C LEU A 48 6.25 1.52 -10.34
N GLY A 49 5.57 1.40 -11.49
CA GLY A 49 5.40 0.14 -12.21
C GLY A 49 5.72 0.31 -13.69
N LEU A 50 5.99 -0.80 -14.37
CA LEU A 50 6.14 -0.84 -15.83
C LEU A 50 4.77 -0.77 -16.51
N ARG A 51 4.75 -0.42 -17.80
CA ARG A 51 3.53 -0.37 -18.61
C ARG A 51 3.12 -1.74 -19.14
N ASP A 52 2.99 -2.71 -18.24
CA ASP A 52 2.64 -4.09 -18.54
C ASP A 52 1.99 -4.79 -17.34
N ALA A 53 1.74 -6.10 -17.47
CA ALA A 53 1.07 -6.91 -16.48
C ALA A 53 1.92 -7.26 -15.24
N THR A 54 3.19 -6.81 -15.14
CA THR A 54 4.10 -7.20 -14.06
C THR A 54 3.79 -6.54 -12.71
N ASN A 55 2.85 -5.59 -12.68
CA ASN A 55 2.50 -4.87 -11.47
C ASN A 55 0.99 -4.77 -11.29
N ALA A 56 0.54 -4.68 -10.03
CA ALA A 56 -0.87 -4.75 -9.66
C ALA A 56 -1.71 -3.51 -10.07
N ARG A 57 -1.13 -2.57 -10.83
CA ARG A 57 -1.71 -1.28 -11.20
C ARG A 57 -1.38 -0.90 -12.66
N ASN A 58 -1.72 -1.78 -13.59
CA ASN A 58 -1.53 -1.60 -15.02
C ASN A 58 -2.75 -0.91 -15.67
N PHE A 59 -2.66 0.39 -15.95
CA PHE A 59 -3.71 1.15 -16.64
C PHE A 59 -3.15 1.85 -17.87
N ALA A 60 -3.95 1.90 -18.93
CA ALA A 60 -3.58 2.60 -20.16
C ALA A 60 -3.38 4.10 -19.90
N GLY A 61 -2.27 4.66 -20.42
CA GLY A 61 -1.91 6.08 -20.23
C GLY A 61 -1.20 6.40 -18.91
N LEU A 62 -1.04 5.40 -18.04
CA LEU A 62 -0.22 5.45 -16.84
C LEU A 62 0.97 4.49 -17.00
N ASN A 63 1.96 4.63 -16.13
CA ASN A 63 3.24 3.92 -16.10
C ASN A 63 4.28 4.45 -17.08
N PHE A 64 5.53 4.32 -16.67
CA PHE A 64 6.66 4.94 -17.32
C PHE A 64 7.14 4.10 -18.52
N ASP A 65 7.65 4.77 -19.54
CA ASP A 65 8.59 4.16 -20.48
C ASP A 65 10.02 4.21 -19.91
N GLU A 66 10.96 3.52 -20.53
CA GLU A 66 12.33 3.39 -20.04
C GLU A 66 13.05 4.76 -19.92
N ALA A 67 12.81 5.68 -20.84
CA ALA A 67 13.40 7.02 -20.82
C ALA A 67 12.86 7.86 -19.65
N ALA A 68 11.55 7.78 -19.40
CA ALA A 68 10.92 8.45 -18.27
C ALA A 68 11.39 7.85 -16.93
N ILE A 69 11.59 6.53 -16.85
CA ILE A 69 12.16 5.86 -15.65
C ILE A 69 13.55 6.41 -15.38
N ALA A 70 14.44 6.41 -16.39
CA ALA A 70 15.80 6.91 -16.23
C ALA A 70 15.84 8.38 -15.76
N ASN A 71 14.99 9.24 -16.34
CA ASN A 71 14.87 10.64 -15.88
C ASN A 71 14.38 10.73 -14.43
N GLY A 72 13.37 9.91 -14.08
CA GLY A 72 12.81 9.87 -12.73
C GLY A 72 13.81 9.42 -11.67
N ILE A 73 14.60 8.39 -11.98
CA ILE A 73 15.67 7.88 -11.10
C ILE A 73 16.71 8.97 -10.86
N ALA A 74 17.25 9.56 -11.92
CA ALA A 74 18.22 10.65 -11.79
C ALA A 74 17.67 11.82 -10.96
N TYR A 75 16.40 12.19 -11.19
CA TYR A 75 15.73 13.28 -10.45
C TYR A 75 15.61 12.99 -8.96
N ALA A 76 15.17 11.77 -8.62
CA ALA A 76 14.95 11.32 -7.25
C ALA A 76 16.28 11.18 -6.50
N HIS A 77 17.27 10.51 -7.10
CA HIS A 77 18.59 10.31 -6.50
C HIS A 77 19.32 11.62 -6.24
N GLN A 78 19.22 12.61 -7.14
CA GLN A 78 19.77 13.96 -6.93
C GLN A 78 19.22 14.64 -5.67
N ARG A 79 18.03 14.25 -5.22
CA ARG A 79 17.34 14.79 -4.03
C ARG A 79 17.35 13.81 -2.85
N GLY A 80 18.14 12.74 -2.91
CA GLY A 80 18.23 11.74 -1.85
C GLY A 80 16.97 10.88 -1.68
N CYS A 81 16.08 10.85 -2.69
CA CYS A 81 14.89 10.01 -2.70
C CYS A 81 15.18 8.69 -3.42
N LYS A 82 14.77 7.57 -2.83
CA LYS A 82 14.93 6.23 -3.41
C LYS A 82 13.81 5.92 -4.39
N VAL A 83 14.07 5.10 -5.40
CA VAL A 83 13.09 4.65 -6.39
C VAL A 83 12.93 3.14 -6.32
N PHE A 84 11.69 2.69 -6.09
CA PHE A 84 11.33 1.28 -6.05
C PHE A 84 10.48 0.90 -7.26
N MET A 85 10.64 -0.33 -7.74
CA MET A 85 9.77 -0.87 -8.79
C MET A 85 8.83 -1.93 -8.21
N ALA A 86 7.54 -1.75 -8.41
CA ALA A 86 6.55 -2.76 -8.10
C ALA A 86 6.49 -3.79 -9.22
N LEU A 87 6.89 -5.03 -8.93
CA LEU A 87 6.82 -6.20 -9.80
C LEU A 87 5.95 -7.27 -9.12
N ASN A 88 4.79 -6.81 -8.66
CA ASN A 88 4.02 -7.45 -7.62
C ASN A 88 2.76 -8.16 -8.15
N THR A 89 2.81 -8.73 -9.35
CA THR A 89 1.82 -9.70 -9.85
C THR A 89 2.44 -11.09 -9.97
N TYR A 90 1.61 -12.10 -10.18
CA TYR A 90 2.02 -13.49 -10.28
C TYR A 90 2.30 -13.88 -11.74
N PRO A 91 3.55 -14.29 -12.06
CA PRO A 91 3.91 -14.75 -13.40
C PRO A 91 2.99 -15.89 -13.86
N GLN A 92 2.54 -15.82 -15.12
CA GLN A 92 1.76 -16.90 -15.71
C GLN A 92 2.67 -18.07 -16.08
N ALA A 93 2.29 -19.30 -15.72
CA ALA A 93 3.11 -20.49 -15.94
C ALA A 93 3.50 -20.71 -17.42
N SER A 94 2.63 -20.29 -18.35
CA SER A 94 2.88 -20.36 -19.79
C SER A 94 3.99 -19.43 -20.28
N ASN A 95 4.21 -18.29 -19.60
CA ASN A 95 5.23 -17.32 -19.98
C ASN A 95 5.67 -16.45 -18.78
N PRO A 96 6.60 -16.92 -17.94
CA PRO A 96 7.16 -16.11 -16.84
C PRO A 96 8.23 -15.11 -17.32
N GLY A 97 8.64 -15.17 -18.59
CA GLY A 97 9.73 -14.38 -19.16
C GLY A 97 9.62 -12.86 -18.92
N PRO A 98 8.45 -12.22 -19.12
CA PRO A 98 8.28 -10.79 -18.89
C PRO A 98 8.63 -10.33 -17.47
N TRP A 99 8.28 -11.13 -16.45
CA TRP A 99 8.57 -10.79 -15.06
C TRP A 99 10.05 -10.91 -14.73
N ARG A 100 10.73 -11.94 -15.26
CA ARG A 100 12.18 -12.10 -15.09
C ARG A 100 12.93 -10.95 -15.75
N SER A 101 12.57 -10.62 -17.00
CA SER A 101 13.13 -9.48 -17.70
C SER A 101 12.87 -8.16 -16.98
N ALA A 102 11.70 -7.98 -16.35
CA ALA A 102 11.41 -6.80 -15.56
C ALA A 102 12.30 -6.67 -14.31
N VAL A 103 12.63 -7.79 -13.65
CA VAL A 103 13.62 -7.81 -12.55
C VAL A 103 14.99 -7.39 -13.07
N ASP A 104 15.43 -7.96 -14.19
CA ASP A 104 16.73 -7.64 -14.79
C ASP A 104 16.82 -6.14 -15.17
N LYS A 105 15.77 -5.62 -15.81
CA LYS A 105 15.65 -4.19 -16.14
C LYS A 105 15.69 -3.29 -14.91
N ALA A 106 15.07 -3.70 -13.80
CA ALA A 106 15.10 -2.92 -12.57
C ALA A 106 16.53 -2.76 -12.05
N VAL A 107 17.36 -3.80 -12.18
CA VAL A 107 18.78 -3.74 -11.82
C VAL A 107 19.56 -2.87 -12.79
N ASP A 108 19.40 -3.09 -14.10
CA ASP A 108 20.11 -2.34 -15.14
C ASP A 108 19.83 -0.82 -15.08
N MET A 109 18.61 -0.44 -14.72
CA MET A 109 18.20 0.96 -14.55
C MET A 109 18.66 1.57 -13.23
N GLY A 110 19.16 0.78 -12.28
CA GLY A 110 19.63 1.25 -10.98
C GLY A 110 18.51 1.55 -9.98
N LEU A 111 17.44 0.76 -9.95
CA LEU A 111 16.39 0.86 -8.93
C LEU A 111 16.92 0.43 -7.56
N ASP A 112 16.47 1.10 -6.50
CA ASP A 112 16.94 0.84 -5.13
C ASP A 112 16.35 -0.43 -4.52
N ALA A 113 15.16 -0.86 -4.97
CA ALA A 113 14.50 -2.09 -4.55
C ALA A 113 13.40 -2.52 -5.52
N VAL A 114 13.05 -3.81 -5.49
CA VAL A 114 11.84 -4.34 -6.14
C VAL A 114 10.83 -4.84 -5.10
N ILE A 115 9.55 -4.61 -5.37
CA ILE A 115 8.44 -5.07 -4.53
C ILE A 115 7.80 -6.28 -5.20
N LEU A 116 7.97 -7.47 -4.61
CA LEU A 116 7.61 -8.77 -5.20
C LEU A 116 6.55 -9.51 -4.40
N ALA A 117 5.80 -10.40 -5.04
CA ALA A 117 4.78 -11.23 -4.37
C ALA A 117 4.99 -12.73 -4.59
N ASP A 118 5.45 -13.12 -5.78
CA ASP A 118 5.64 -14.51 -6.16
C ASP A 118 6.97 -15.10 -5.64
N PRO A 119 6.95 -16.22 -4.89
CA PRO A 119 8.17 -16.86 -4.40
C PRO A 119 9.14 -17.32 -5.50
N GLY A 120 8.64 -17.75 -6.66
CA GLY A 120 9.48 -18.17 -7.79
C GLY A 120 10.23 -16.99 -8.39
N LEU A 121 9.58 -15.83 -8.49
CA LEU A 121 10.21 -14.59 -8.94
C LEU A 121 11.18 -14.03 -7.89
N MET A 122 10.87 -14.15 -6.60
CA MET A 122 11.81 -13.82 -5.52
C MET A 122 13.05 -14.70 -5.56
N GLN A 123 12.88 -16.01 -5.77
CA GLN A 123 14.00 -16.94 -5.93
C GLN A 123 14.86 -16.57 -7.14
N TYR A 124 14.25 -16.24 -8.28
CA TYR A 124 14.97 -15.75 -9.45
C TYR A 124 15.80 -14.51 -9.13
N ALA A 125 15.20 -13.49 -8.52
CA ALA A 125 15.87 -12.26 -8.16
C ALA A 125 17.02 -12.49 -7.17
N ALA A 126 16.81 -13.31 -6.14
CA ALA A 126 17.83 -13.62 -5.14
C ALA A 126 19.03 -14.38 -5.73
N GLN A 127 18.81 -15.25 -6.71
CA GLN A 127 19.87 -16.04 -7.35
C GLN A 127 20.67 -15.23 -8.38
N HIS A 128 20.01 -14.40 -9.18
CA HIS A 128 20.64 -13.68 -10.30
C HIS A 128 21.15 -12.29 -9.89
N HIS A 129 20.50 -11.67 -8.90
CA HIS A 129 20.76 -10.31 -8.45
C HIS A 129 20.86 -10.23 -6.92
N PRO A 130 21.84 -10.90 -6.28
CA PRO A 130 21.90 -11.03 -4.81
C PRO A 130 22.08 -9.71 -4.05
N GLN A 131 22.45 -8.62 -4.75
CA GLN A 131 22.57 -7.29 -4.17
C GLN A 131 21.27 -6.47 -4.25
N LEU A 132 20.30 -6.90 -5.07
CA LEU A 132 19.02 -6.22 -5.22
C LEU A 132 18.20 -6.36 -3.93
N ARG A 133 17.78 -5.24 -3.37
CA ARG A 133 16.92 -5.25 -2.18
C ARG A 133 15.52 -5.74 -2.56
N LEU A 134 15.06 -6.79 -1.89
CA LEU A 134 13.73 -7.36 -2.11
C LEU A 134 12.77 -6.92 -1.00
N HIS A 135 11.65 -6.33 -1.41
CA HIS A 135 10.54 -5.97 -0.53
C HIS A 135 9.36 -6.92 -0.79
N LEU A 136 8.82 -7.53 0.27
CA LEU A 136 7.61 -8.36 0.18
C LEU A 136 6.37 -7.47 0.01
N SER A 137 5.66 -7.66 -1.10
CA SER A 137 4.40 -6.99 -1.40
C SER A 137 3.30 -7.46 -0.47
N VAL A 138 2.33 -6.58 -0.22
CA VAL A 138 1.05 -6.94 0.42
C VAL A 138 0.35 -8.10 -0.30
N GLN A 139 0.55 -8.25 -1.63
CA GLN A 139 0.04 -9.39 -2.39
C GLN A 139 0.59 -10.74 -1.91
N GLY A 140 1.75 -10.80 -1.25
CA GLY A 140 2.28 -12.01 -0.62
C GLY A 140 1.51 -12.44 0.63
N SER A 141 0.69 -11.53 1.17
CA SER A 141 -0.30 -11.76 2.24
C SER A 141 0.26 -12.40 3.51
N ALA A 142 1.50 -12.06 3.87
CA ALA A 142 2.11 -12.45 5.13
C ALA A 142 1.56 -11.57 6.27
N THR A 143 0.91 -12.19 7.26
CA THR A 143 0.23 -11.51 8.37
C THR A 143 0.84 -11.82 9.74
N ASN A 144 1.95 -12.55 9.79
CA ASN A 144 2.67 -12.91 11.01
C ASN A 144 4.19 -12.94 10.76
N PHE A 145 4.96 -12.96 11.85
CA PHE A 145 6.42 -12.88 11.77
C PHE A 145 7.03 -14.16 11.22
N GLU A 146 6.40 -15.32 11.41
CA GLU A 146 6.88 -16.61 10.90
C GLU A 146 6.91 -16.63 9.38
N ALA A 147 5.82 -16.18 8.74
CA ALA A 147 5.75 -16.06 7.29
C ALA A 147 6.78 -15.05 6.77
N ILE A 148 6.91 -13.89 7.43
CA ILE A 148 7.89 -12.86 7.02
C ILE A 148 9.33 -13.37 7.15
N ASN A 149 9.66 -14.04 8.25
CA ASN A 149 10.98 -14.63 8.47
C ASN A 149 11.28 -15.74 7.47
N PHE A 150 10.28 -16.53 7.07
CA PHE A 150 10.44 -17.49 5.97
C PHE A 150 10.86 -16.78 4.66
N TYR A 151 10.18 -15.70 4.26
CA TYR A 151 10.57 -14.94 3.07
C TYR A 151 11.98 -14.32 3.17
N ARG A 152 12.36 -13.85 4.37
CA ARG A 152 13.72 -13.37 4.64
C ARG A 152 14.74 -14.49 4.46
N GLU A 153 14.53 -15.65 5.08
CA GLU A 153 15.48 -16.76 5.08
C GLU A 153 15.64 -17.39 3.70
N GLN A 154 14.56 -17.52 2.95
CA GLN A 154 14.59 -18.17 1.63
C GLN A 154 15.04 -17.24 0.50
N PHE A 155 14.73 -15.95 0.60
CA PHE A 155 14.91 -15.03 -0.53
C PHE A 155 15.68 -13.74 -0.18
N GLY A 156 16.05 -13.53 1.09
CA GLY A 156 16.74 -12.30 1.50
C GLY A 156 15.82 -11.08 1.52
N VAL A 157 14.50 -11.25 1.71
CA VAL A 157 13.58 -10.12 1.88
C VAL A 157 14.01 -9.25 3.07
N VAL A 158 14.16 -7.96 2.81
CA VAL A 158 14.63 -6.97 3.81
C VAL A 158 13.54 -6.04 4.33
N ARG A 159 12.40 -5.95 3.62
CA ARG A 159 11.22 -5.18 4.02
C ARG A 159 9.94 -5.91 3.66
N ALA A 160 8.90 -5.80 4.49
CA ALA A 160 7.58 -6.36 4.20
C ALA A 160 6.48 -5.30 4.33
N VAL A 161 5.64 -5.21 3.30
CA VAL A 161 4.42 -4.37 3.30
C VAL A 161 3.29 -5.18 3.91
N LEU A 162 2.83 -4.81 5.11
CA LEU A 162 1.79 -5.55 5.81
C LEU A 162 0.39 -5.31 5.21
N PRO A 163 -0.45 -6.37 5.18
CA PRO A 163 -1.88 -6.22 4.94
C PRO A 163 -2.57 -5.36 6.01
N ARG A 164 -3.54 -4.54 5.60
CA ARG A 164 -4.38 -3.67 6.44
C ARG A 164 -5.49 -4.42 7.19
N VAL A 165 -5.28 -5.71 7.47
CA VAL A 165 -6.20 -6.59 8.23
C VAL A 165 -5.69 -6.89 9.65
N LEU A 166 -4.46 -6.47 9.96
CA LEU A 166 -3.86 -6.59 11.28
C LEU A 166 -4.27 -5.40 12.16
N SER A 167 -4.56 -5.66 13.43
CA SER A 167 -4.68 -4.60 14.43
C SER A 167 -3.33 -4.02 14.80
N MET A 168 -3.31 -2.83 15.42
CA MET A 168 -2.08 -2.19 15.90
C MET A 168 -1.23 -3.11 16.79
N GLU A 169 -1.88 -3.83 17.70
CA GLU A 169 -1.22 -4.81 18.56
C GLU A 169 -0.59 -5.98 17.79
N GLN A 170 -1.24 -6.46 16.72
CA GLN A 170 -0.68 -7.52 15.88
C GLN A 170 0.52 -7.01 15.08
N VAL A 171 0.48 -5.76 14.61
CA VAL A 171 1.64 -5.12 13.96
C VAL A 171 2.82 -5.00 14.92
N ARG A 172 2.59 -4.57 16.17
CA ARG A 172 3.62 -4.52 17.23
C ARG A 172 4.26 -5.89 17.44
N GLN A 173 3.45 -6.95 17.57
CA GLN A 173 3.93 -8.32 17.75
C GLN A 173 4.77 -8.83 16.57
N VAL A 174 4.43 -8.42 15.35
CA VAL A 174 5.25 -8.73 14.16
C VAL A 174 6.60 -8.04 14.26
N ILE A 175 6.62 -6.73 14.50
CA ILE A 175 7.86 -5.92 14.55
C ILE A 175 8.82 -6.45 15.63
N GLU A 176 8.31 -6.85 16.80
CA GLU A 176 9.14 -7.37 17.90
C GLU A 176 9.82 -8.71 17.60
N ARG A 177 9.37 -9.42 16.56
CA ARG A 177 9.78 -10.82 16.28
C ARG A 177 10.39 -11.01 14.90
N THR A 178 10.64 -9.94 14.16
CA THR A 178 11.32 -9.99 12.86
C THR A 178 12.36 -8.89 12.74
N PRO A 179 13.55 -9.17 12.18
CA PRO A 179 14.49 -8.14 11.80
C PRO A 179 14.15 -7.47 10.46
N VAL A 180 13.09 -7.94 9.76
CA VAL A 180 12.63 -7.36 8.49
C VAL A 180 11.97 -6.01 8.75
N GLU A 181 12.30 -5.00 7.94
CA GLU A 181 11.67 -3.69 8.02
C GLU A 181 10.16 -3.80 7.76
N ILE A 182 9.34 -3.22 8.62
CA ILE A 182 7.88 -3.24 8.44
C ILE A 182 7.38 -1.93 7.82
N GLU A 183 6.73 -2.06 6.67
CA GLU A 183 6.02 -0.99 5.95
C GLU A 183 4.51 -1.19 6.12
N VAL A 184 3.79 -0.12 6.46
CA VAL A 184 2.33 -0.12 6.60
C VAL A 184 1.71 0.95 5.72
N PHE A 185 0.41 0.86 5.45
CA PHE A 185 -0.28 1.89 4.69
C PHE A 185 -0.69 3.06 5.58
N GLY A 186 -0.34 4.28 5.13
CA GLY A 186 -0.79 5.54 5.72
C GLY A 186 -2.17 5.94 5.22
N PHE A 187 -2.31 5.97 3.90
CA PHE A 187 -3.48 6.52 3.24
C PHE A 187 -3.83 5.83 1.92
N GLY A 188 -5.12 5.83 1.59
CA GLY A 188 -5.65 5.51 0.26
C GLY A 188 -6.69 4.40 0.27
N SER A 189 -7.21 4.08 -0.91
CA SER A 189 -8.33 3.15 -1.12
C SER A 189 -8.13 1.80 -0.41
N LEU A 190 -9.12 1.40 0.41
CA LEU A 190 -9.11 0.07 1.02
C LEU A 190 -9.46 -1.01 0.00
N CYS A 191 -8.80 -2.15 0.15
CA CYS A 191 -9.08 -3.38 -0.57
C CYS A 191 -9.66 -4.38 0.42
N VAL A 192 -10.50 -5.27 -0.08
CA VAL A 192 -11.10 -6.34 0.72
C VAL A 192 -10.31 -7.63 0.62
N MET A 193 -10.67 -8.61 1.45
CA MET A 193 -10.21 -10.01 1.40
C MET A 193 -8.75 -10.21 1.87
N VAL A 194 -8.09 -11.23 1.30
CA VAL A 194 -6.65 -11.44 1.39
C VAL A 194 -5.99 -10.31 0.60
N GLU A 195 -5.64 -9.22 1.29
CA GLU A 195 -5.27 -7.97 0.63
C GLU A 195 -4.28 -8.16 -0.52
N GLY A 196 -4.60 -7.51 -1.63
CA GLY A 196 -3.82 -7.60 -2.85
C GLY A 196 -4.10 -8.85 -3.69
N ARG A 197 -4.82 -9.87 -3.19
CA ARG A 197 -5.24 -11.06 -3.95
C ARG A 197 -6.74 -11.08 -4.23
N CYS A 198 -7.16 -10.70 -5.43
CA CYS A 198 -8.57 -10.61 -5.81
C CYS A 198 -9.06 -11.84 -6.58
N ALA A 199 -9.88 -12.68 -5.94
CA ALA A 199 -10.59 -13.79 -6.61
C ALA A 199 -11.84 -13.31 -7.37
N LEU A 200 -12.52 -12.31 -6.82
CA LEU A 200 -13.72 -11.67 -7.36
C LEU A 200 -13.55 -11.20 -8.81
N SER A 201 -12.53 -10.38 -9.05
CA SER A 201 -12.19 -9.87 -10.38
C SER A 201 -11.81 -11.00 -11.35
N SER A 202 -11.03 -11.97 -10.87
CA SER A 202 -10.62 -13.14 -11.64
C SER A 202 -11.83 -13.97 -12.08
N TYR A 203 -12.80 -14.17 -11.20
CA TYR A 203 -14.03 -14.90 -11.48
C TYR A 203 -14.90 -14.17 -12.52
N VAL A 204 -15.13 -12.87 -12.32
CA VAL A 204 -16.05 -12.12 -13.18
C VAL A 204 -15.44 -11.81 -14.55
N THR A 205 -14.13 -11.55 -14.65
CA THR A 205 -13.54 -11.01 -15.88
C THR A 205 -12.45 -11.87 -16.50
N GLY A 206 -11.96 -12.89 -15.79
CA GLY A 206 -10.75 -13.64 -16.17
C GLY A 206 -9.44 -12.87 -15.97
N GLU A 207 -9.51 -11.56 -15.69
CA GLU A 207 -8.38 -10.69 -15.40
C GLU A 207 -8.48 -10.19 -13.95
N SER A 208 -7.35 -9.87 -13.32
CA SER A 208 -7.37 -9.32 -11.96
C SER A 208 -6.08 -8.57 -11.64
N PRO A 209 -6.03 -7.86 -10.49
CA PRO A 209 -4.80 -7.26 -9.99
C PRO A 209 -3.71 -8.29 -9.70
N ASN A 210 -4.05 -9.58 -9.62
CA ASN A 210 -3.09 -10.64 -9.33
C ASN A 210 -2.21 -10.93 -10.55
N THR A 211 -2.75 -10.80 -11.76
CA THR A 211 -2.12 -11.31 -12.99
C THR A 211 -2.08 -10.30 -14.13
N HIS A 212 -3.00 -9.34 -14.17
CA HIS A 212 -3.14 -8.35 -15.24
C HIS A 212 -3.02 -6.91 -14.75
N GLY A 213 -2.95 -6.71 -13.43
CA GLY A 213 -2.74 -5.40 -12.83
C GLY A 213 -3.96 -4.51 -12.76
N VAL A 214 -5.18 -5.06 -12.89
CA VAL A 214 -6.41 -4.26 -12.95
C VAL A 214 -7.56 -4.94 -12.20
N CYS A 215 -8.29 -4.19 -11.37
CA CYS A 215 -9.47 -4.71 -10.64
C CYS A 215 -10.68 -4.90 -11.58
N SER A 216 -10.87 -3.95 -12.49
CA SER A 216 -11.98 -3.95 -13.43
C SER A 216 -11.44 -3.49 -14.78
N PRO A 217 -11.11 -4.43 -15.69
CA PRO A 217 -10.55 -4.09 -16.99
C PRO A 217 -11.51 -3.17 -17.76
N PRO A 218 -11.05 -2.02 -18.32
CA PRO A 218 -11.92 -1.09 -19.03
C PRO A 218 -12.75 -1.75 -20.14
N LYS A 219 -12.17 -2.74 -20.84
CA LYS A 219 -12.86 -3.50 -21.89
C LYS A 219 -14.08 -4.28 -21.40
N ALA A 220 -14.13 -4.63 -20.12
CA ALA A 220 -15.22 -5.36 -19.47
C ALA A 220 -16.26 -4.42 -18.82
N VAL A 221 -15.97 -3.13 -18.71
CA VAL A 221 -16.85 -2.14 -18.08
C VAL A 221 -17.91 -1.65 -19.08
N ARG A 222 -19.17 -1.59 -18.64
CA ARG A 222 -20.27 -0.99 -19.40
C ARG A 222 -21.07 -0.05 -18.50
N TRP A 223 -21.49 1.06 -19.07
CA TRP A 223 -22.40 2.04 -18.49
C TRP A 223 -23.69 2.03 -19.30
N GLN A 224 -24.83 1.85 -18.65
CA GLN A 224 -26.12 1.67 -19.33
C GLN A 224 -27.19 2.51 -18.65
N GLU A 225 -27.81 3.41 -19.40
CA GLU A 225 -29.00 4.12 -18.94
C GLU A 225 -30.20 3.18 -19.00
N THR A 226 -30.89 2.99 -17.88
CA THR A 226 -32.09 2.17 -17.77
C THR A 226 -33.23 2.99 -17.15
N PRO A 227 -34.50 2.56 -17.24
CA PRO A 227 -35.61 3.22 -16.56
C PRO A 227 -35.43 3.34 -15.03
N GLN A 228 -34.56 2.52 -14.44
CA GLN A 228 -34.28 2.49 -13.00
C GLN A 228 -33.07 3.38 -12.62
N GLY A 229 -32.34 3.91 -13.58
CA GLY A 229 -31.14 4.75 -13.37
C GLY A 229 -29.95 4.31 -14.20
N LEU A 230 -28.81 4.97 -13.98
CA LEU A 230 -27.54 4.63 -14.63
C LEU A 230 -26.97 3.37 -13.98
N GLU A 231 -26.83 2.29 -14.75
CA GLU A 231 -26.21 1.06 -14.29
C GLU A 231 -24.74 1.00 -14.68
N SER A 232 -23.88 0.62 -13.73
CA SER A 232 -22.51 0.19 -14.00
C SER A 232 -22.42 -1.33 -13.99
N ARG A 233 -21.79 -1.88 -15.02
CA ARG A 233 -21.66 -3.33 -15.20
C ARG A 233 -20.22 -3.73 -15.45
N LEU A 234 -19.82 -4.88 -14.90
CA LEU A 234 -18.52 -5.50 -15.12
C LEU A 234 -18.72 -6.90 -15.69
N ASN A 235 -18.31 -7.11 -16.94
CA ASN A 235 -18.53 -8.34 -17.70
C ASN A 235 -20.00 -8.84 -17.61
N GLY A 236 -20.96 -7.93 -17.74
CA GLY A 236 -22.39 -8.22 -17.67
C GLY A 236 -22.99 -8.24 -16.25
N VAL A 237 -22.18 -8.42 -15.21
CA VAL A 237 -22.63 -8.36 -13.80
C VAL A 237 -23.00 -6.93 -13.44
N LEU A 238 -24.19 -6.72 -12.88
CA LEU A 238 -24.60 -5.44 -12.31
C LEU A 238 -23.78 -5.17 -11.05
N ILE A 239 -23.05 -4.06 -11.06
CA ILE A 239 -22.19 -3.63 -9.94
C ILE A 239 -22.90 -2.58 -9.11
N ASP A 240 -23.59 -1.66 -9.78
CA ASP A 240 -24.25 -0.56 -9.10
C ASP A 240 -25.31 0.07 -10.01
N ARG A 241 -26.31 0.69 -9.39
CA ARG A 241 -27.33 1.52 -10.05
C ARG A 241 -27.40 2.88 -9.35
N TYR A 242 -27.12 3.93 -10.12
CA TYR A 242 -27.03 5.30 -9.63
C TYR A 242 -28.32 6.08 -9.89
N ALA A 243 -28.74 6.85 -8.89
CA ALA A 243 -29.82 7.81 -9.04
C ALA A 243 -29.37 9.02 -9.91
N PRO A 244 -30.31 9.76 -10.52
CA PRO A 244 -29.97 10.98 -11.27
C PRO A 244 -29.18 11.98 -10.40
N GLY A 245 -27.98 12.35 -10.87
CA GLY A 245 -27.09 13.29 -10.17
C GLY A 245 -26.22 12.68 -9.07
N GLU A 246 -26.35 11.38 -8.79
CA GLU A 246 -25.42 10.65 -7.92
C GLU A 246 -24.06 10.47 -8.61
N ASN A 247 -22.97 10.60 -7.85
CA ASN A 247 -21.62 10.39 -8.38
C ASN A 247 -21.37 8.91 -8.63
N ALA A 248 -21.18 8.56 -9.91
CA ALA A 248 -20.88 7.20 -10.31
C ALA A 248 -19.39 6.86 -10.13
N GLY A 249 -19.10 5.91 -9.24
CA GLY A 249 -17.74 5.41 -9.01
C GLY A 249 -17.30 4.43 -10.11
N TYR A 250 -15.99 4.29 -10.33
CA TYR A 250 -15.50 3.29 -11.27
C TYR A 250 -15.88 1.87 -10.78
N PRO A 251 -16.55 1.04 -11.60
CA PRO A 251 -17.18 -0.20 -11.14
C PRO A 251 -16.12 -1.15 -10.61
N THR A 252 -16.12 -1.38 -9.30
CA THR A 252 -15.19 -2.26 -8.61
C THR A 252 -16.01 -3.30 -7.87
N LEU A 253 -15.83 -4.59 -8.20
CA LEU A 253 -16.78 -5.64 -7.76
C LEU A 253 -17.02 -5.68 -6.25
N CYS A 254 -15.96 -5.51 -5.45
CA CYS A 254 -16.08 -5.51 -3.99
C CYS A 254 -16.71 -4.25 -3.39
N LYS A 255 -16.95 -3.22 -4.21
CA LYS A 255 -17.54 -1.93 -3.81
C LYS A 255 -18.84 -1.65 -4.57
N GLY A 256 -19.45 -2.70 -5.11
CA GLY A 256 -20.78 -2.63 -5.70
C GLY A 256 -21.88 -2.67 -4.65
N ARG A 257 -23.07 -2.26 -5.06
CA ARG A 257 -24.31 -2.42 -4.29
C ARG A 257 -25.07 -3.64 -4.81
N PHE A 258 -25.48 -4.52 -3.90
CA PHE A 258 -26.08 -5.81 -4.22
C PHE A 258 -27.36 -6.04 -3.40
N ASP A 259 -28.22 -6.91 -3.92
CA ASP A 259 -29.39 -7.41 -3.21
C ASP A 259 -29.02 -8.71 -2.48
N VAL A 260 -29.23 -8.75 -1.16
CA VAL A 260 -28.91 -9.89 -0.30
C VAL A 260 -30.09 -10.17 0.63
N ALA A 261 -30.74 -11.32 0.43
CA ALA A 261 -31.95 -11.69 1.13
C ALA A 261 -33.02 -10.58 1.05
N ASP A 262 -33.37 -9.95 2.17
CA ASP A 262 -34.39 -8.91 2.26
C ASP A 262 -33.82 -7.48 2.14
N GLU A 263 -32.50 -7.33 2.04
CA GLU A 263 -31.82 -6.04 1.88
C GLU A 263 -31.47 -5.80 0.41
N GLU A 264 -31.94 -4.69 -0.15
CA GLU A 264 -31.71 -4.31 -1.55
C GLU A 264 -30.71 -3.16 -1.66
N ASN A 265 -29.92 -3.18 -2.74
CA ASN A 265 -29.07 -2.07 -3.19
C ASN A 265 -28.18 -1.46 -2.09
N TYR A 266 -27.44 -2.30 -1.36
CA TYR A 266 -26.48 -1.85 -0.33
C TYR A 266 -25.10 -2.47 -0.53
N TYR A 267 -24.08 -1.89 0.11
CA TYR A 267 -22.70 -2.37 0.03
C TYR A 267 -22.50 -3.66 0.81
N ALA A 268 -22.88 -4.79 0.21
CA ALA A 268 -22.83 -6.11 0.86
C ALA A 268 -21.41 -6.63 1.17
N ILE A 269 -20.38 -6.08 0.50
CA ILE A 269 -18.99 -6.53 0.65
C ILE A 269 -18.17 -5.46 1.38
N GLU A 270 -18.07 -4.26 0.83
CA GLU A 270 -17.31 -3.15 1.41
C GLU A 270 -17.77 -1.82 0.83
N GLU A 271 -17.81 -0.81 1.67
CA GLU A 271 -18.14 0.55 1.24
C GLU A 271 -16.93 1.20 0.52
N PRO A 272 -17.16 2.12 -0.43
CA PRO A 272 -16.08 2.93 -0.98
C PRO A 272 -15.49 3.82 0.11
N THR A 273 -14.40 3.37 0.74
CA THR A 273 -13.72 4.10 1.82
C THR A 273 -12.21 4.07 1.65
N SER A 274 -11.53 5.08 2.21
CA SER A 274 -10.08 5.16 2.23
C SER A 274 -9.53 4.97 3.64
N LEU A 275 -8.44 4.20 3.74
CA LEU A 275 -7.66 4.16 4.98
C LEU A 275 -7.07 5.55 5.23
N ASN A 276 -7.12 6.02 6.47
CA ASN A 276 -6.39 7.20 6.91
C ASN A 276 -5.84 6.98 8.32
N THR A 277 -4.56 6.67 8.46
CA THR A 277 -3.92 6.38 9.76
C THR A 277 -3.20 7.59 10.35
N LEU A 278 -3.50 8.82 9.89
CA LEU A 278 -2.80 10.03 10.33
C LEU A 278 -2.89 10.23 11.84
N GLU A 279 -4.01 9.87 12.48
CA GLU A 279 -4.19 9.90 13.94
C GLU A 279 -3.32 8.88 14.68
N LEU A 280 -3.01 7.75 14.04
CA LEU A 280 -2.23 6.65 14.63
C LEU A 280 -0.72 6.87 14.51
N LEU A 281 -0.28 7.95 13.85
CA LEU A 281 1.12 8.21 13.55
C LEU A 281 2.05 8.11 14.78
N PRO A 282 1.73 8.69 15.96
CA PRO A 282 2.58 8.53 17.14
C PRO A 282 2.74 7.07 17.58
N GLN A 283 1.66 6.28 17.45
CA GLN A 283 1.69 4.87 17.82
C GLN A 283 2.49 4.06 16.80
N LEU A 284 2.35 4.34 15.50
CA LEU A 284 3.12 3.69 14.43
C LEU A 284 4.62 3.95 14.59
N VAL A 285 5.00 5.20 14.88
CA VAL A 285 6.39 5.56 15.22
C VAL A 285 6.85 4.80 16.46
N LYS A 286 6.05 4.83 17.54
CA LYS A 286 6.40 4.19 18.82
C LYS A 286 6.66 2.69 18.69
N ILE A 287 5.86 1.97 17.90
CA ILE A 287 6.03 0.51 17.72
C ILE A 287 7.15 0.16 16.73
N GLY A 288 7.80 1.15 16.10
CA GLY A 288 8.94 0.92 15.21
C GLY A 288 8.56 0.62 13.76
N VAL A 289 7.41 1.10 13.28
CA VAL A 289 7.10 1.05 11.82
C VAL A 289 8.18 1.80 11.06
N ARG A 290 8.81 1.13 10.09
CA ARG A 290 9.95 1.68 9.36
C ARG A 290 9.52 2.60 8.22
N ALA A 291 8.37 2.32 7.60
CA ALA A 291 7.89 3.06 6.44
C ALA A 291 6.37 3.18 6.43
N ILE A 292 5.89 4.33 5.96
CA ILE A 292 4.47 4.63 5.75
C ILE A 292 4.25 4.78 4.25
N LYS A 293 3.41 3.90 3.70
CA LYS A 293 3.10 3.82 2.28
C LYS A 293 1.80 4.53 1.95
N ILE A 294 1.83 5.36 0.93
CA ILE A 294 0.62 5.94 0.34
C ILE A 294 0.18 5.07 -0.84
N GLU A 295 -1.09 4.67 -0.88
CA GLU A 295 -1.70 4.00 -2.03
C GLU A 295 -2.08 5.04 -3.09
N GLY A 296 -2.03 4.65 -4.36
CA GLY A 296 -2.59 5.46 -5.44
C GLY A 296 -1.67 5.63 -6.65
N ARG A 297 -0.98 4.57 -7.11
CA ARG A 297 -0.18 4.65 -8.36
C ARG A 297 -0.96 5.13 -9.58
N GLN A 298 -2.28 5.00 -9.54
CA GLN A 298 -3.18 5.44 -10.63
C GLN A 298 -3.79 6.83 -10.41
N ARG A 299 -3.40 7.51 -9.33
CA ARG A 299 -3.92 8.84 -9.01
C ARG A 299 -3.14 9.92 -9.75
N SER A 300 -3.76 11.09 -9.87
CA SER A 300 -3.20 12.23 -10.58
C SER A 300 -1.95 12.79 -9.87
N PRO A 301 -1.08 13.55 -10.58
CA PRO A 301 0.00 14.28 -9.92
C PRO A 301 -0.49 15.22 -8.81
N ALA A 302 -1.69 15.82 -8.95
CA ALA A 302 -2.29 16.66 -7.92
C ALA A 302 -2.56 15.87 -6.61
N TYR A 303 -3.17 14.69 -6.71
CA TYR A 303 -3.34 13.78 -5.57
C TYR A 303 -2.00 13.48 -4.90
N VAL A 304 -0.97 13.16 -5.70
CA VAL A 304 0.35 12.80 -5.17
C VAL A 304 0.99 13.98 -4.45
N THR A 305 0.92 15.20 -5.02
CA THR A 305 1.36 16.44 -4.36
C THR A 305 0.68 16.61 -3.01
N ASP A 306 -0.66 16.56 -3.00
CA ASP A 306 -1.46 16.89 -1.84
C ASP A 306 -1.25 15.92 -0.69
N VAL A 307 -1.37 14.63 -0.97
CA VAL A 307 -1.21 13.57 0.04
C VAL A 307 0.23 13.51 0.53
N THR A 308 1.23 13.62 -0.35
CA THR A 308 2.65 13.58 0.06
C THR A 308 2.97 14.74 1.00
N ARG A 309 2.54 15.96 0.66
CA ARG A 309 2.78 17.15 1.48
C ARG A 309 2.15 17.00 2.86
N VAL A 310 0.87 16.61 2.93
CA VAL A 310 0.17 16.40 4.22
C VAL A 310 0.91 15.37 5.08
N TRP A 311 1.27 14.22 4.51
CA TRP A 311 1.95 13.17 5.27
C TRP A 311 3.37 13.55 5.68
N ARG A 312 4.11 14.29 4.85
CA ARG A 312 5.43 14.81 5.23
C ARG A 312 5.32 15.75 6.41
N GLU A 313 4.42 16.74 6.33
CA GLU A 313 4.16 17.70 7.40
C GLU A 313 3.73 17.00 8.70
N ALA A 314 2.88 15.97 8.61
CA ALA A 314 2.43 15.19 9.75
C ALA A 314 3.56 14.38 10.40
N ILE A 315 4.39 13.69 9.60
CA ILE A 315 5.56 12.96 10.11
C ILE A 315 6.54 13.93 10.78
N ASP A 316 6.87 15.05 10.15
CA ASP A 316 7.78 16.04 10.74
C ASP A 316 7.22 16.60 12.05
N HIS A 317 5.93 16.90 12.10
CA HIS A 317 5.27 17.38 13.31
C HIS A 317 5.26 16.33 14.42
N CYS A 318 4.94 15.07 14.10
CA CYS A 318 4.95 13.97 15.05
C CYS A 318 6.35 13.72 15.63
N MET A 319 7.38 13.80 14.80
CA MET A 319 8.77 13.59 15.24
C MET A 319 9.30 14.75 16.08
N ALA A 320 8.87 15.98 15.79
CA ALA A 320 9.25 17.14 16.58
C ALA A 320 8.52 17.21 17.93
N GLN A 321 7.25 16.77 18.00
CA GLN A 321 6.40 16.93 19.18
C GLN A 321 5.47 15.71 19.42
N PRO A 322 6.02 14.51 19.68
CA PRO A 322 5.22 13.28 19.70
C PRO A 322 4.10 13.28 20.75
N HIS A 323 4.32 13.85 21.94
CA HIS A 323 3.31 13.92 23.01
C HIS A 323 2.19 14.95 22.76
N ARG A 324 2.38 15.87 21.81
CA ARG A 324 1.40 16.92 21.47
C ARG A 324 0.81 16.74 20.07
N TYR A 325 1.16 15.64 19.41
CA TYR A 325 0.68 15.38 18.07
C TYR A 325 -0.83 15.17 18.08
N ALA A 326 -1.50 15.93 17.21
CA ALA A 326 -2.85 15.69 16.76
C ALA A 326 -2.92 16.11 15.28
N PRO A 327 -3.67 15.39 14.41
CA PRO A 327 -3.85 15.84 13.05
C PRO A 327 -4.46 17.24 12.99
N LYS A 328 -3.85 18.11 12.19
CA LYS A 328 -4.39 19.46 11.98
C LYS A 328 -5.65 19.38 11.13
N THR A 329 -6.62 20.24 11.42
CA THR A 329 -7.91 20.29 10.69
C THR A 329 -7.73 20.42 9.18
N HIS A 330 -6.77 21.24 8.72
CA HIS A 330 -6.53 21.41 7.28
C HIS A 330 -5.88 20.18 6.61
N TRP A 331 -5.14 19.35 7.35
CA TRP A 331 -4.63 18.08 6.83
C TRP A 331 -5.77 17.11 6.57
N MET A 332 -6.68 16.96 7.54
CA MET A 332 -7.85 16.10 7.40
C MET A 332 -8.74 16.58 6.25
N ALA A 333 -9.08 17.87 6.22
CA ALA A 333 -9.92 18.43 5.16
C ALA A 333 -9.34 18.21 3.74
N GLN A 334 -8.01 18.23 3.60
CA GLN A 334 -7.36 17.98 2.32
C GLN A 334 -7.35 16.49 1.94
N LEU A 335 -7.17 15.60 2.92
CA LEU A 335 -7.27 14.15 2.70
C LEU A 335 -8.71 13.71 2.40
N ASP A 336 -9.70 14.31 3.04
CA ASP A 336 -11.14 14.05 2.83
C ASP A 336 -11.56 14.32 1.38
N GLN A 337 -10.99 15.37 0.76
CA GLN A 337 -11.27 15.72 -0.65
C GLN A 337 -10.84 14.65 -1.65
N VAL A 338 -9.86 13.82 -1.28
CA VAL A 338 -9.30 12.78 -2.15
C VAL A 338 -9.64 11.37 -1.67
N ALA A 339 -10.45 11.27 -0.62
CA ALA A 339 -10.98 10.02 -0.09
C ALA A 339 -11.95 9.39 -1.08
N GLU A 340 -11.75 8.11 -1.35
CA GLU A 340 -12.79 7.31 -1.98
C GLU A 340 -14.08 7.34 -1.16
N GLY A 341 -15.21 7.60 -1.82
CA GLY A 341 -16.52 7.76 -1.18
C GLY A 341 -16.62 8.93 -0.21
N GLN A 342 -15.64 9.84 -0.15
CA GLN A 342 -15.59 10.94 0.82
C GLN A 342 -15.60 10.46 2.29
N GLN A 343 -15.09 9.25 2.52
CA GLN A 343 -15.10 8.61 3.83
C GLN A 343 -13.73 8.02 4.17
N HIS A 344 -13.42 8.05 5.47
CA HIS A 344 -12.22 7.43 6.01
C HIS A 344 -12.51 6.44 7.10
N THR A 345 -11.61 5.47 7.23
CA THR A 345 -11.61 4.51 8.31
C THR A 345 -10.20 4.26 8.79
N LEU A 346 -10.07 3.84 10.05
CA LEU A 346 -8.83 3.28 10.59
C LEU A 346 -8.66 1.81 10.18
N GLY A 347 -9.67 1.20 9.54
CA GLY A 347 -9.66 -0.21 9.16
C GLY A 347 -9.43 -1.12 10.37
N ALA A 348 -8.68 -2.20 10.17
CA ALA A 348 -8.43 -3.18 11.23
C ALA A 348 -7.57 -2.66 12.39
N TYR A 349 -6.94 -1.49 12.26
CA TYR A 349 -6.14 -0.87 13.32
C TYR A 349 -6.98 -0.50 14.54
N HIS A 350 -8.24 -0.14 14.33
CA HIS A 350 -9.20 0.20 15.38
C HIS A 350 -10.29 -0.86 15.46
N ARG A 351 -10.31 -1.62 16.55
CA ARG A 351 -11.35 -2.62 16.83
C ARG A 351 -12.10 -2.20 18.09
N PRO A 352 -13.18 -1.40 17.98
CA PRO A 352 -13.89 -0.85 19.14
C PRO A 352 -14.58 -1.92 20.02
N TRP A 353 -14.68 -3.17 19.55
CA TRP A 353 -15.24 -4.31 20.29
C TRP A 353 -14.22 -5.09 21.12
N LYS A 354 -12.95 -4.68 21.10
CA LYS A 354 -11.91 -5.14 22.03
C LYS A 354 -11.62 -4.01 23.00
#